data_AF-A0A951XBD1-F1
#
_entry.id   AF-A0A951XBD1-F1
#
_cell.length_a   1.000
_cell.length_b   1.000
_cell.length_c   1.000
_cell.angle_alpha   90.00
_cell.angle_beta   90.00
_cell.angle_gamma   90.00
#
_symmetry.space_group_name_H-M   'P 1'
#
loop_
_entity.id
_entity.type
_entity.pdbx_description
1 polymer ?
#
loop_
_entity_poly.entity_id
_entity_poly.type
_entity_poly.pdbx_seq_one_letter_code
_entity_poly.pdbx_strand_id
1 'polypeptide(L)'
;MRRVFILCCLFIFTFLSIRAQRNWQELFEQKYTTLCKGDETVRESYFKTSQSGDAYDFMELSAILDPLVCMYKSTGKDSYRNDLITIINNVIATAQVSKSIPGNKYAYKDDYLSWISKNRLEGYNNEHVLYEGYIFRFITLFLYHLHQEGWDRLSSANQDWYQQTVSFIEENVWEKWISRSRRSNNVNSPYTIFLRTRTHMGSHNAFIAFFLKEITSSPTIKSECTEMYNMYDLLLRRNLKPNPDMPDAYVWNSTWDDVSGTQAQQGGTTAVQDVAHGNHVLVYITTSRKFGNTNWTDADIEKLSNTVRLVIFDPVKFSFKNLVDGTSSTGIEDRRGNAQAEGWIKLSWFDNEAWDFYVDFSFRGDKAILVGMDLRYYSNMLYASVLRQ
;
A
#
# COMPACT_ATOMS: atom_id res chain seq x y z
N MET A 1 15.06 -58.15 3.65
CA MET A 1 13.81 -57.38 3.85
C MET A 1 14.03 -56.15 4.73
N ARG A 2 14.66 -55.07 4.20
CA ARG A 2 14.81 -53.80 4.95
C ARG A 2 15.30 -52.64 4.04
N ARG A 3 14.63 -52.37 2.91
CA ARG A 3 14.97 -51.22 2.01
C ARG A 3 13.78 -50.60 1.26
N VAL A 4 12.54 -50.67 1.78
CA VAL A 4 11.35 -50.13 1.09
C VAL A 4 10.60 -49.07 1.90
N PHE A 5 10.97 -48.80 3.15
CA PHE A 5 10.16 -47.95 4.04
C PHE A 5 10.55 -46.46 4.12
N ILE A 6 11.56 -46.00 3.37
CA ILE A 6 12.03 -44.59 3.45
C ILE A 6 11.46 -43.70 2.32
N LEU A 7 10.93 -44.26 1.23
CA LEU A 7 10.40 -43.45 0.13
C LEU A 7 8.95 -42.94 0.35
N CYS A 8 8.14 -43.59 1.20
CA CYS A 8 6.75 -43.16 1.40
C CYS A 8 6.59 -42.00 2.38
N CYS A 9 7.52 -41.81 3.33
CA CYS A 9 7.44 -40.68 4.26
C CYS A 9 7.83 -39.34 3.61
N LEU A 10 8.76 -39.34 2.64
CA LEU A 10 9.14 -38.13 1.89
C LEU A 10 8.04 -37.65 0.93
N PHE A 11 7.24 -38.55 0.37
CA PHE A 11 6.13 -38.19 -0.52
C PHE A 11 4.87 -37.69 0.22
N ILE A 12 4.62 -38.13 1.46
CA ILE A 12 3.42 -37.71 2.19
C ILE A 12 3.58 -36.30 2.78
N PHE A 13 4.81 -35.87 3.13
CA PHE A 13 5.05 -34.50 3.59
C PHE A 13 5.04 -33.46 2.47
N THR A 14 5.39 -33.81 1.22
CA THR A 14 5.30 -32.88 0.09
C THR A 14 3.89 -32.69 -0.43
N PHE A 15 3.03 -33.73 -0.41
CA PHE A 15 1.65 -33.58 -0.92
C PHE A 15 0.70 -32.89 0.06
N LEU A 16 0.91 -33.03 1.38
CA LEU A 16 0.13 -32.31 2.39
C LEU A 16 0.55 -30.82 2.46
N SER A 17 1.83 -30.50 2.24
CA SER A 17 2.26 -29.11 2.14
C SER A 17 1.71 -28.43 0.89
N ILE A 18 1.71 -29.07 -0.29
CA ILE A 18 1.22 -28.48 -1.55
C ILE A 18 -0.29 -28.15 -1.50
N ARG A 19 -1.12 -28.95 -0.80
CA ARG A 19 -2.56 -28.66 -0.65
C ARG A 19 -2.86 -27.55 0.35
N ALA A 20 -2.14 -27.50 1.48
CA ALA A 20 -2.24 -26.38 2.43
C ALA A 20 -1.70 -25.06 1.83
N GLN A 21 -0.69 -25.14 0.96
CA GLN A 21 -0.05 -24.03 0.24
C GLN A 21 -0.92 -23.35 -0.83
N ARG A 22 -2.14 -23.83 -1.10
CA ARG A 22 -2.95 -23.36 -2.24
C ARG A 22 -4.35 -22.84 -1.91
N ASN A 23 -4.75 -22.77 -0.65
CA ASN A 23 -6.09 -22.28 -0.31
C ASN A 23 -6.14 -20.87 0.29
N TRP A 24 -5.27 -19.99 -0.21
CA TRP A 24 -5.26 -18.57 0.14
C TRP A 24 -6.63 -17.91 -0.03
N GLN A 25 -7.39 -18.32 -1.06
CA GLN A 25 -8.74 -17.83 -1.27
C GLN A 25 -9.68 -18.24 -0.14
N GLU A 26 -9.74 -19.51 0.26
CA GLU A 26 -10.59 -19.94 1.37
C GLU A 26 -10.17 -19.30 2.70
N LEU A 27 -8.87 -19.16 2.96
CA LEU A 27 -8.37 -18.48 4.17
C LEU A 27 -8.79 -17.01 4.22
N PHE A 28 -8.71 -16.31 3.07
CA PHE A 28 -9.23 -14.96 2.93
C PHE A 28 -10.73 -14.92 3.21
N GLU A 29 -11.51 -15.75 2.54
CA GLU A 29 -12.97 -15.76 2.66
C GLU A 29 -13.41 -16.05 4.09
N GLN A 30 -12.84 -17.09 4.71
CA GLN A 30 -13.11 -17.43 6.10
C GLN A 30 -12.90 -16.21 6.99
N LYS A 31 -11.75 -15.54 6.88
CA LYS A 31 -11.45 -14.35 7.69
C LYS A 31 -12.37 -13.18 7.36
N TYR A 32 -12.66 -12.94 6.09
CA TYR A 32 -13.45 -11.80 5.62
C TYR A 32 -14.91 -11.89 6.07
N THR A 33 -15.43 -13.11 6.22
CA THR A 33 -16.78 -13.38 6.73
C THR A 33 -16.81 -13.74 8.22
N THR A 34 -15.68 -13.75 8.92
CA THR A 34 -15.65 -14.03 10.37
C THR A 34 -16.23 -12.86 11.16
N LEU A 35 -16.92 -13.15 12.26
CA LEU A 35 -17.41 -12.15 13.22
C LEU A 35 -16.24 -11.45 13.93
N CYS A 36 -16.28 -10.13 14.05
CA CYS A 36 -15.23 -9.35 14.71
C CYS A 36 -15.71 -8.59 15.95
N LYS A 37 -16.88 -7.92 15.89
CA LYS A 37 -17.47 -7.14 16.99
C LYS A 37 -18.97 -7.39 17.05
N GLY A 38 -19.44 -8.01 18.13
CA GLY A 38 -20.85 -8.41 18.25
C GLY A 38 -21.22 -9.38 17.12
N ASP A 39 -22.31 -9.07 16.42
CA ASP A 39 -22.82 -9.87 15.30
C ASP A 39 -22.34 -9.37 13.92
N GLU A 40 -21.43 -8.39 13.87
CA GLU A 40 -20.87 -7.86 12.62
C GLU A 40 -19.68 -8.72 12.12
N THR A 41 -19.71 -9.06 10.84
CA THR A 41 -18.57 -9.66 10.12
C THR A 41 -17.47 -8.63 9.83
N VAL A 42 -16.25 -9.10 9.54
CA VAL A 42 -15.15 -8.22 9.11
C VAL A 42 -15.52 -7.39 7.87
N ARG A 43 -16.18 -8.01 6.89
CA ARG A 43 -16.73 -7.31 5.71
C ARG A 43 -17.65 -6.15 6.08
N GLU A 44 -18.64 -6.40 6.94
CA GLU A 44 -19.60 -5.38 7.37
C GLU A 44 -18.93 -4.26 8.18
N SER A 45 -17.96 -4.60 9.02
CA SER A 45 -17.16 -3.60 9.75
C SER A 45 -16.48 -2.62 8.78
N TYR A 46 -15.89 -3.09 7.68
CA TYR A 46 -15.26 -2.21 6.70
C TYR A 46 -16.28 -1.34 5.95
N PHE A 47 -17.47 -1.86 5.64
CA PHE A 47 -18.53 -1.05 5.05
C PHE A 47 -18.97 0.07 5.99
N LYS A 48 -19.14 -0.22 7.28
CA LYS A 48 -19.46 0.78 8.29
C LYS A 48 -18.35 1.82 8.44
N THR A 49 -17.09 1.39 8.51
CA THR A 49 -15.94 2.31 8.56
C THR A 49 -15.88 3.21 7.32
N SER A 50 -16.23 2.71 6.13
CA SER A 50 -16.24 3.51 4.90
C SER A 50 -17.26 4.65 4.88
N GLN A 51 -18.22 4.65 5.80
CA GLN A 51 -19.26 5.66 5.96
C GLN A 51 -18.95 6.69 7.05
N SER A 52 -17.81 6.59 7.75
CA SER A 52 -17.56 7.40 8.96
C SER A 52 -17.29 8.89 8.67
N GLY A 53 -16.78 9.19 7.47
CA GLY A 53 -16.28 10.51 7.08
C GLY A 53 -15.11 11.00 7.95
N ASP A 54 -14.48 10.11 8.73
CA ASP A 54 -13.26 10.41 9.49
C ASP A 54 -12.04 10.06 8.62
N ALA A 55 -11.23 11.06 8.30
CA ALA A 55 -10.01 10.83 7.51
C ALA A 55 -9.03 9.87 8.22
N TYR A 56 -9.05 9.79 9.55
CA TYR A 56 -8.18 8.87 10.29
C TYR A 56 -8.51 7.39 10.00
N ASP A 57 -9.80 7.07 9.79
CA ASP A 57 -10.27 5.73 9.48
C ASP A 57 -9.79 5.24 8.10
N PHE A 58 -9.31 6.13 7.23
CA PHE A 58 -8.77 5.77 5.93
C PHE A 58 -7.53 4.88 6.05
N MET A 59 -6.78 4.99 7.15
CA MET A 59 -5.67 4.06 7.43
C MET A 59 -6.18 2.63 7.63
N GLU A 60 -7.27 2.45 8.38
CA GLU A 60 -7.90 1.14 8.58
C GLU A 60 -8.53 0.63 7.27
N LEU A 61 -9.22 1.49 6.51
CA LEU A 61 -9.80 1.11 5.22
C LEU A 61 -8.75 0.67 4.19
N SER A 62 -7.55 1.26 4.21
CA SER A 62 -6.48 0.81 3.33
C SER A 62 -6.12 -0.67 3.54
N ALA A 63 -6.33 -1.21 4.75
CA ALA A 63 -6.09 -2.60 5.06
C ALA A 63 -7.06 -3.58 4.39
N ILE A 64 -8.15 -3.11 3.76
CA ILE A 64 -9.07 -3.96 2.97
C ILE A 64 -9.08 -3.63 1.47
N LEU A 65 -8.75 -2.40 1.06
CA LEU A 65 -8.76 -2.02 -0.35
C LEU A 65 -7.73 -2.81 -1.17
N ASP A 66 -6.46 -2.86 -0.75
CA ASP A 66 -5.44 -3.67 -1.45
C ASP A 66 -5.79 -5.16 -1.49
N PRO A 67 -6.23 -5.79 -0.38
CA PRO A 67 -6.69 -7.17 -0.44
C PRO A 67 -7.82 -7.42 -1.42
N LEU A 68 -8.86 -6.58 -1.44
CA LEU A 68 -9.97 -6.76 -2.36
C LEU A 68 -9.53 -6.60 -3.82
N VAL A 69 -8.61 -5.67 -4.11
CA VAL A 69 -8.00 -5.56 -5.45
C VAL A 69 -7.26 -6.84 -5.80
N CYS A 70 -6.42 -7.35 -4.91
CA CYS A 70 -5.70 -8.61 -5.12
C CYS A 70 -6.65 -9.79 -5.33
N MET A 71 -7.72 -9.90 -4.54
CA MET A 71 -8.73 -10.95 -4.65
C MET A 71 -9.52 -10.85 -5.96
N TYR A 72 -9.95 -9.64 -6.34
CA TYR A 72 -10.59 -9.39 -7.63
C TYR A 72 -9.69 -9.82 -8.79
N LYS A 73 -8.43 -9.37 -8.78
CA LYS A 73 -7.45 -9.67 -9.82
C LYS A 73 -7.05 -11.14 -9.91
N SER A 74 -7.09 -11.85 -8.80
CA SER A 74 -6.73 -13.28 -8.76
C SER A 74 -7.88 -14.20 -9.17
N THR A 75 -9.12 -13.81 -8.91
CA THR A 75 -10.28 -14.71 -9.02
C THR A 75 -11.27 -14.32 -10.11
N GLY A 76 -11.27 -13.05 -10.54
CA GLY A 76 -12.28 -12.50 -11.44
C GLY A 76 -13.68 -12.40 -10.83
N LYS A 77 -13.85 -12.64 -9.51
CA LYS A 77 -15.16 -12.60 -8.87
C LYS A 77 -15.69 -11.17 -8.71
N ASP A 78 -16.87 -10.95 -9.25
CA ASP A 78 -17.59 -9.67 -9.18
C ASP A 78 -17.92 -9.22 -7.76
N SER A 79 -18.04 -10.14 -6.80
CA SER A 79 -18.31 -9.77 -5.39
C SER A 79 -17.26 -8.84 -4.81
N TYR A 80 -15.96 -9.10 -5.05
CA TYR A 80 -14.89 -8.23 -4.54
C TYR A 80 -14.86 -6.88 -5.27
N ARG A 81 -15.13 -6.86 -6.58
CA ARG A 81 -15.27 -5.63 -7.36
C ARG A 81 -16.42 -4.76 -6.84
N ASN A 82 -17.57 -5.38 -6.58
CA ASN A 82 -18.75 -4.69 -6.06
C ASN A 82 -18.53 -4.16 -4.64
N ASP A 83 -17.78 -4.89 -3.81
CA ASP A 83 -17.39 -4.44 -2.47
C ASP A 83 -16.46 -3.22 -2.54
N LEU A 84 -15.48 -3.22 -3.46
CA LEU A 84 -14.62 -2.06 -3.74
C LEU A 84 -15.44 -0.84 -4.18
N ILE A 85 -16.34 -1.02 -5.16
CA ILE A 85 -17.23 0.04 -5.64
C ILE A 85 -18.09 0.60 -4.48
N THR A 86 -18.63 -0.27 -3.63
CA THR A 86 -19.43 0.13 -2.47
C THR A 86 -18.63 0.98 -1.48
N ILE A 87 -17.42 0.54 -1.13
CA ILE A 87 -16.53 1.28 -0.22
C ILE A 87 -16.15 2.64 -0.82
N ILE A 88 -15.81 2.69 -2.12
CA ILE A 88 -15.47 3.94 -2.82
C ILE A 88 -16.64 4.92 -2.79
N ASN A 89 -17.85 4.45 -3.12
CA ASN A 89 -19.06 5.27 -3.10
C ASN A 89 -19.34 5.83 -1.70
N ASN A 90 -19.21 5.00 -0.66
CA ASN A 90 -19.38 5.45 0.71
C ASN A 90 -18.36 6.54 1.09
N VAL A 91 -17.08 6.35 0.77
CA VAL A 91 -16.04 7.34 1.04
C VAL A 91 -16.33 8.65 0.34
N ILE A 92 -16.61 8.62 -0.97
CA ILE A 92 -16.91 9.83 -1.76
C ILE A 92 -18.15 10.56 -1.21
N ALA A 93 -19.20 9.81 -0.85
CA ALA A 93 -20.44 10.38 -0.31
C ALA A 93 -20.26 11.08 1.05
N THR A 94 -19.20 10.77 1.79
CA THR A 94 -18.91 11.43 3.09
C THR A 94 -18.11 12.73 2.95
N ALA A 95 -17.59 13.03 1.76
CA ALA A 95 -16.79 14.22 1.51
C ALA A 95 -17.63 15.49 1.68
N GLN A 96 -17.04 16.53 2.26
CA GLN A 96 -17.70 17.81 2.50
C GLN A 96 -16.85 18.96 1.98
N VAL A 97 -17.49 20.04 1.52
CA VAL A 97 -16.79 21.25 1.06
C VAL A 97 -15.92 21.79 2.20
N SER A 98 -14.61 21.91 1.99
CA SER A 98 -13.59 22.20 3.01
C SER A 98 -13.96 23.39 3.91
N LYS A 99 -14.40 24.51 3.31
CA LYS A 99 -14.82 25.71 4.05
C LYS A 99 -16.07 25.54 4.90
N SER A 100 -16.90 24.56 4.59
CA SER A 100 -18.17 24.28 5.27
C SER A 100 -18.08 23.16 6.30
N ILE A 101 -16.93 22.48 6.42
CA ILE A 101 -16.73 21.41 7.41
C ILE A 101 -16.72 22.01 8.82
N PRO A 102 -17.67 21.65 9.71
CA PRO A 102 -17.73 22.21 11.05
C PRO A 102 -16.46 21.94 11.86
N GLY A 103 -15.88 23.00 12.44
CA GLY A 103 -14.72 22.91 13.32
C GLY A 103 -13.40 22.58 12.62
N ASN A 104 -13.37 22.52 11.28
CA ASN A 104 -12.17 22.27 10.49
C ASN A 104 -11.08 23.33 10.81
N LYS A 105 -9.89 22.87 11.18
CA LYS A 105 -8.73 23.67 11.55
C LYS A 105 -7.71 23.85 10.43
N TYR A 106 -7.90 23.17 9.30
CA TYR A 106 -6.97 23.28 8.17
C TYR A 106 -6.91 24.70 7.63
N ALA A 107 -5.72 25.18 7.26
CA ALA A 107 -5.50 26.59 6.94
C ALA A 107 -6.25 27.06 5.68
N TYR A 108 -6.46 26.15 4.72
CA TYR A 108 -7.17 26.46 3.48
C TYR A 108 -8.66 26.16 3.63
N LYS A 109 -9.49 27.19 3.40
CA LYS A 109 -10.96 27.12 3.40
C LYS A 109 -11.47 27.35 1.98
N ASP A 110 -11.32 26.34 1.15
CA ASP A 110 -11.68 26.39 -0.28
C ASP A 110 -12.94 25.56 -0.57
N ASP A 111 -13.28 25.49 -1.86
CA ASP A 111 -14.47 24.80 -2.38
C ASP A 111 -14.24 23.32 -2.69
N TYR A 112 -13.02 22.81 -2.51
CA TYR A 112 -12.74 21.40 -2.69
C TYR A 112 -13.44 20.56 -1.62
N LEU A 113 -13.89 19.37 -2.02
CA LEU A 113 -14.39 18.35 -1.11
C LEU A 113 -13.23 17.73 -0.32
N SER A 114 -13.47 17.47 0.95
CA SER A 114 -12.45 17.00 1.88
C SER A 114 -13.02 16.27 3.09
N TRP A 115 -12.09 15.76 3.90
CA TRP A 115 -12.36 15.06 5.16
C TRP A 115 -11.43 15.61 6.24
N ILE A 116 -11.95 15.67 7.46
CA ILE A 116 -11.15 15.97 8.65
C ILE A 116 -10.95 14.71 9.48
N SER A 117 -9.81 14.62 10.16
CA SER A 117 -9.60 13.59 11.17
C SER A 117 -10.42 13.90 12.42
N LYS A 118 -11.13 12.90 12.97
CA LYS A 118 -11.80 12.99 14.27
C LYS A 118 -10.98 12.31 15.38
N ASN A 119 -9.76 11.87 15.09
CA ASN A 119 -8.84 11.37 16.10
C ASN A 119 -8.34 12.52 16.99
N ARG A 120 -8.64 12.43 18.29
CA ARG A 120 -8.27 13.44 19.30
C ARG A 120 -6.79 13.45 19.65
N LEU A 121 -6.06 12.38 19.37
CA LEU A 121 -4.64 12.27 19.66
C LEU A 121 -3.76 12.90 18.58
N GLU A 122 -4.18 12.82 17.31
CA GLU A 122 -3.41 13.31 16.18
C GLU A 122 -4.30 13.89 15.08
N GLY A 123 -4.06 15.16 14.73
CA GLY A 123 -4.73 15.79 13.60
C GLY A 123 -6.20 16.13 13.82
N TYR A 124 -6.68 16.22 15.06
CA TYR A 124 -8.09 16.47 15.36
C TYR A 124 -8.65 17.70 14.66
N ASN A 125 -9.74 17.49 13.93
CA ASN A 125 -10.42 18.42 13.04
C ASN A 125 -9.54 19.02 11.94
N ASN A 126 -8.53 18.30 11.47
CA ASN A 126 -7.62 18.79 10.45
C ASN A 126 -7.67 17.90 9.21
N GLU A 127 -7.37 18.51 8.05
CA GLU A 127 -7.25 17.81 6.77
C GLU A 127 -5.80 17.36 6.57
N HIS A 128 -5.61 16.16 6.02
CA HIS A 128 -4.27 15.57 5.86
C HIS A 128 -4.14 14.85 4.53
N VAL A 129 -3.26 15.34 3.65
CA VAL A 129 -2.88 14.66 2.39
C VAL A 129 -2.46 13.21 2.62
N LEU A 130 -1.80 12.93 3.75
CA LEU A 130 -1.36 11.59 4.11
C LEU A 130 -2.54 10.63 4.30
N TYR A 131 -3.57 11.07 5.03
CA TYR A 131 -4.73 10.22 5.34
C TYR A 131 -5.50 9.87 4.07
N GLU A 132 -5.72 10.83 3.19
CA GLU A 132 -6.29 10.57 1.86
C GLU A 132 -5.42 9.61 1.04
N GLY A 133 -4.09 9.78 1.08
CA GLY A 133 -3.13 8.94 0.39
C GLY A 133 -3.17 7.45 0.74
N TYR A 134 -3.67 7.08 1.93
CA TYR A 134 -3.80 5.68 2.33
C TYR A 134 -4.78 4.89 1.47
N ILE A 135 -5.93 5.48 1.14
CA ILE A 135 -6.98 4.80 0.35
C ILE A 135 -6.85 5.09 -1.13
N PHE A 136 -6.53 6.33 -1.53
CA PHE A 136 -6.57 6.71 -2.94
C PHE A 136 -5.47 6.04 -3.78
N ARG A 137 -4.37 5.58 -3.17
CA ARG A 137 -3.37 4.75 -3.87
C ARG A 137 -3.98 3.44 -4.39
N PHE A 138 -4.86 2.81 -3.62
CA PHE A 138 -5.50 1.55 -4.03
C PHE A 138 -6.74 1.78 -4.88
N ILE A 139 -7.47 2.88 -4.66
CA ILE A 139 -8.60 3.28 -5.52
C ILE A 139 -8.10 3.56 -6.95
N THR A 140 -6.99 4.29 -7.11
CA THR A 140 -6.43 4.56 -8.44
C THR A 140 -5.89 3.30 -9.12
N LEU A 141 -5.26 2.38 -8.40
CA LEU A 141 -4.90 1.04 -8.93
C LEU A 141 -6.14 0.27 -9.41
N PHE A 142 -7.21 0.28 -8.62
CA PHE A 142 -8.45 -0.39 -8.97
C PHE A 142 -9.07 0.18 -10.25
N LEU A 143 -9.17 1.52 -10.34
CA LEU A 143 -9.66 2.19 -11.54
C LEU A 143 -8.78 1.91 -12.76
N TYR A 144 -7.46 1.86 -12.59
CA TYR A 144 -6.56 1.43 -13.66
C TYR A 144 -6.89 0.03 -14.15
N HIS A 145 -7.10 -0.94 -13.24
CA HIS A 145 -7.50 -2.28 -13.63
C HIS A 145 -8.83 -2.33 -14.40
N LEU A 146 -9.86 -1.64 -13.92
CA LEU A 146 -11.15 -1.56 -14.61
C LEU A 146 -11.00 -1.02 -16.04
N HIS A 147 -10.16 0.01 -16.22
CA HIS A 147 -9.91 0.61 -17.53
C HIS A 147 -9.15 -0.32 -18.48
N GLN A 148 -8.11 -0.99 -17.99
CA GLN A 148 -7.33 -1.96 -18.79
C GLN A 148 -8.19 -3.13 -19.25
N GLU A 149 -9.16 -3.54 -18.43
CA GLU A 149 -10.10 -4.61 -18.73
C GLU A 149 -11.27 -4.15 -19.63
N GLY A 150 -11.39 -2.85 -19.89
CA GLY A 150 -12.52 -2.26 -20.62
C GLY A 150 -13.85 -2.33 -19.86
N TRP A 151 -13.81 -2.54 -18.54
CA TRP A 151 -15.02 -2.64 -17.70
C TRP A 151 -15.85 -1.35 -17.73
N ASP A 152 -15.16 -0.20 -17.80
CA ASP A 152 -15.72 1.14 -17.96
C ASP A 152 -16.51 1.31 -19.27
N ARG A 153 -16.32 0.43 -20.26
CA ARG A 153 -16.96 0.49 -21.59
C ARG A 153 -18.05 -0.58 -21.78
N LEU A 154 -18.29 -1.42 -20.77
CA LEU A 154 -19.28 -2.51 -20.87
C LEU A 154 -20.73 -2.01 -20.85
N SER A 155 -20.99 -0.89 -20.18
CA SER A 155 -22.31 -0.26 -20.13
C SER A 155 -22.19 1.24 -19.84
N SER A 156 -23.24 2.00 -20.15
CA SER A 156 -23.29 3.43 -19.81
C SER A 156 -23.20 3.65 -18.30
N ALA A 157 -23.84 2.81 -17.48
CA ALA A 157 -23.78 2.91 -16.03
C ALA A 157 -22.35 2.72 -15.49
N ASN A 158 -21.57 1.80 -16.05
CA ASN A 158 -20.17 1.60 -15.67
C ASN A 158 -19.32 2.81 -16.09
N GLN A 159 -19.54 3.31 -17.31
CA GLN A 159 -18.85 4.48 -17.82
C GLN A 159 -19.11 5.70 -16.94
N ASP A 160 -20.37 5.95 -16.60
CA ASP A 160 -20.80 7.07 -15.77
C ASP A 160 -20.16 6.99 -14.37
N TRP A 161 -20.24 5.83 -13.71
CA TRP A 161 -19.62 5.63 -12.40
C TRP A 161 -18.11 5.82 -12.45
N TYR A 162 -17.45 5.25 -13.46
CA TYR A 162 -16.01 5.35 -13.65
C TYR A 162 -15.57 6.80 -13.83
N GLN A 163 -16.22 7.51 -14.76
CA GLN A 163 -15.88 8.90 -15.06
C GLN A 163 -16.13 9.82 -13.86
N GLN A 164 -17.25 9.64 -13.16
CA GLN A 164 -17.54 10.41 -11.94
C GLN A 164 -16.48 10.18 -10.86
N THR A 165 -16.05 8.93 -10.69
CA THR A 165 -15.01 8.57 -9.71
C THR A 165 -13.65 9.16 -10.08
N VAL A 166 -13.24 9.05 -11.36
CA VAL A 166 -11.98 9.64 -11.83
C VAL A 166 -12.00 11.16 -11.68
N SER A 167 -13.05 11.83 -12.14
CA SER A 167 -13.17 13.30 -12.03
C SER A 167 -13.19 13.77 -10.57
N PHE A 168 -13.81 13.01 -9.67
CA PHE A 168 -13.74 13.31 -8.24
C PHE A 168 -12.29 13.26 -7.72
N ILE A 169 -11.50 12.26 -8.11
CA ILE A 169 -10.09 12.13 -7.71
C ILE A 169 -9.24 13.26 -8.31
N GLU A 170 -9.44 13.56 -9.58
CA GLU A 170 -8.76 14.65 -10.28
C GLU A 170 -8.95 15.97 -9.54
N GLU A 171 -10.19 16.37 -9.28
CA GLU A 171 -10.51 17.66 -8.66
C GLU A 171 -10.21 17.68 -7.15
N ASN A 172 -10.75 16.72 -6.40
CA ASN A 172 -10.85 16.81 -4.95
C ASN A 172 -9.70 16.11 -4.21
N VAL A 173 -8.85 15.37 -4.92
CA VAL A 173 -7.65 14.75 -4.36
C VAL A 173 -6.41 15.35 -5.01
N TRP A 174 -6.26 15.24 -6.33
CA TRP A 174 -5.03 15.67 -7.00
C TRP A 174 -4.91 17.21 -7.07
N GLU A 175 -5.83 17.87 -7.77
CA GLU A 175 -5.80 19.33 -7.99
C GLU A 175 -5.90 20.10 -6.67
N LYS A 176 -6.74 19.64 -5.73
CA LYS A 176 -6.82 20.20 -4.36
C LYS A 176 -5.45 20.37 -3.72
N TRP A 177 -4.66 19.30 -3.65
CA TRP A 177 -3.37 19.31 -2.97
C TRP A 177 -2.28 20.04 -3.77
N ILE A 178 -2.31 19.97 -5.10
CA ILE A 178 -1.47 20.81 -5.99
C ILE A 178 -1.72 22.30 -5.71
N SER A 179 -2.99 22.71 -5.76
CA SER A 179 -3.43 24.10 -5.53
C SER A 179 -3.02 24.60 -4.15
N ARG A 180 -3.19 23.78 -3.11
CA ARG A 180 -2.75 24.10 -1.74
C ARG A 180 -1.24 24.12 -1.59
N SER A 181 -0.49 23.29 -2.33
CA SER A 181 0.97 23.30 -2.32
C SER A 181 1.52 24.59 -2.93
N ARG A 182 0.96 25.02 -4.06
CA ARG A 182 1.31 26.29 -4.73
C ARG A 182 1.06 27.49 -3.81
N ARG A 183 0.02 27.45 -2.97
CA ARG A 183 -0.32 28.51 -2.01
C ARG A 183 0.50 28.48 -0.71
N SER A 184 0.89 27.31 -0.21
CA SER A 184 1.58 27.18 1.09
C SER A 184 3.09 27.31 0.99
N ASN A 185 3.66 26.94 -0.16
CA ASN A 185 5.12 26.92 -0.34
C ASN A 185 5.52 28.01 -1.34
N ASN A 186 5.54 27.66 -2.62
CA ASN A 186 5.88 28.53 -3.73
C ASN A 186 5.03 28.10 -4.91
N VAL A 187 4.55 29.06 -5.72
CA VAL A 187 3.78 28.77 -6.94
C VAL A 187 4.53 27.84 -7.90
N ASN A 188 5.87 27.88 -7.88
CA ASN A 188 6.77 27.04 -8.67
C ASN A 188 7.10 25.69 -8.01
N SER A 189 6.49 25.37 -6.86
CA SER A 189 6.70 24.12 -6.10
C SER A 189 5.38 23.37 -5.82
N PRO A 190 4.63 22.93 -6.85
CA PRO A 190 3.35 22.26 -6.69
C PRO A 190 3.40 20.90 -5.96
N TYR A 191 4.55 20.24 -5.84
CA TYR A 191 4.65 18.87 -5.32
C TYR A 191 5.17 18.77 -3.88
N THR A 192 5.47 19.90 -3.22
CA THR A 192 6.03 19.90 -1.87
C THR A 192 5.12 19.21 -0.85
N ILE A 193 3.80 19.45 -0.90
CA ILE A 193 2.84 18.76 -0.01
C ILE A 193 2.80 17.26 -0.24
N PHE A 194 3.06 16.80 -1.47
CA PHE A 194 3.05 15.38 -1.79
C PHE A 194 4.35 14.67 -1.38
N LEU A 195 5.50 15.24 -1.70
CA LEU A 195 6.81 14.64 -1.44
C LEU A 195 7.21 14.69 0.05
N ARG A 196 6.81 15.77 0.74
CA ARG A 196 7.05 16.01 2.18
C ARG A 196 8.51 15.76 2.56
N THR A 197 8.74 15.46 3.85
CA THR A 197 10.07 15.20 4.42
C THR A 197 10.35 13.71 4.63
N ARG A 198 9.32 12.84 4.61
CA ARG A 198 9.44 11.41 4.91
C ARG A 198 9.11 10.53 3.71
N THR A 199 9.91 9.49 3.51
CA THR A 199 9.89 8.64 2.31
C THR A 199 8.57 7.88 2.13
N HIS A 200 8.04 7.30 3.21
CA HIS A 200 6.75 6.59 3.16
C HIS A 200 5.58 7.53 2.86
N MET A 201 5.62 8.79 3.31
CA MET A 201 4.52 9.74 3.06
C MET A 201 4.47 10.12 1.57
N GLY A 202 5.64 10.33 0.96
CA GLY A 202 5.75 10.56 -0.48
C GLY A 202 5.28 9.38 -1.32
N SER A 203 5.46 8.15 -0.82
CA SER A 203 5.16 6.93 -1.59
C SER A 203 3.68 6.79 -1.92
N HIS A 204 2.79 7.20 -1.00
CA HIS A 204 1.34 7.19 -1.23
C HIS A 204 0.97 8.04 -2.45
N ASN A 205 1.53 9.26 -2.54
CA ASN A 205 1.20 10.20 -3.60
C ASN A 205 1.90 9.84 -4.91
N ALA A 206 3.11 9.27 -4.86
CA ALA A 206 3.78 8.73 -6.05
C ALA A 206 3.00 7.55 -6.64
N PHE A 207 2.42 6.71 -5.78
CA PHE A 207 1.54 5.63 -6.18
C PHE A 207 0.28 6.15 -6.88
N ILE A 208 -0.40 7.13 -6.28
CA ILE A 208 -1.57 7.79 -6.89
C ILE A 208 -1.19 8.37 -8.24
N ALA A 209 -0.10 9.14 -8.32
CA ALA A 209 0.39 9.75 -9.54
C ALA A 209 0.66 8.71 -10.64
N PHE A 210 1.32 7.61 -10.28
CA PHE A 210 1.68 6.57 -11.23
C PHE A 210 0.47 5.93 -11.91
N PHE A 211 -0.64 5.73 -11.21
CA PHE A 211 -1.86 5.17 -11.80
C PHE A 211 -2.80 6.23 -12.36
N LEU A 212 -2.90 7.40 -11.73
CA LEU A 212 -3.76 8.49 -12.19
C LEU A 212 -3.35 8.95 -13.60
N LYS A 213 -2.04 9.00 -13.91
CA LYS A 213 -1.56 9.35 -15.25
C LYS A 213 -2.08 8.42 -16.34
N GLU A 214 -2.37 7.16 -16.01
CA GLU A 214 -2.83 6.15 -16.97
C GLU A 214 -4.34 6.23 -17.24
N ILE A 215 -5.10 6.82 -16.31
CA ILE A 215 -6.58 6.85 -16.36
C ILE A 215 -7.16 8.24 -16.61
N THR A 216 -6.40 9.30 -16.37
CA THR A 216 -6.83 10.68 -16.65
C THR A 216 -6.86 10.99 -18.16
N SER A 217 -7.87 11.74 -18.59
CA SER A 217 -7.89 12.36 -19.92
C SER A 217 -7.23 13.74 -19.94
N SER A 218 -6.93 14.35 -18.79
CA SER A 218 -6.33 15.68 -18.68
C SER A 218 -4.83 15.64 -18.99
N PRO A 219 -4.36 16.31 -20.06
CA PRO A 219 -2.92 16.36 -20.37
C PRO A 219 -2.11 17.03 -19.25
N THR A 220 -2.70 18.01 -18.55
CA THR A 220 -2.08 18.70 -17.43
C THR A 220 -1.84 17.75 -16.27
N ILE A 221 -2.88 17.02 -15.82
CA ILE A 221 -2.75 16.06 -14.71
C ILE A 221 -1.77 14.94 -15.09
N LYS A 222 -1.82 14.45 -16.33
CA LYS A 222 -0.85 13.46 -16.83
C LYS A 222 0.60 13.93 -16.72
N SER A 223 0.88 15.19 -17.08
CA SER A 223 2.22 15.78 -16.93
C SER A 223 2.61 15.92 -15.45
N GLU A 224 1.72 16.48 -14.62
CA GLU A 224 1.97 16.69 -13.20
C GLU A 224 2.24 15.38 -12.46
N CYS A 225 1.43 14.35 -12.72
CA CYS A 225 1.64 13.01 -12.18
C CYS A 225 3.00 12.45 -12.60
N THR A 226 3.37 12.63 -13.88
CA THR A 226 4.64 12.13 -14.42
C THR A 226 5.84 12.80 -13.75
N GLU A 227 5.80 14.11 -13.57
CA GLU A 227 6.84 14.83 -12.86
C GLU A 227 6.92 14.39 -11.38
N MET A 228 5.78 14.26 -10.72
CA MET A 228 5.70 13.94 -9.30
C MET A 228 6.34 12.57 -9.00
N TYR A 229 5.92 11.49 -9.67
CA TYR A 229 6.46 10.16 -9.34
C TYR A 229 7.94 10.04 -9.76
N ASN A 230 8.39 10.72 -10.82
CA ASN A 230 9.80 10.75 -11.19
C ASN A 230 10.66 11.48 -10.14
N MET A 231 10.17 12.58 -9.54
CA MET A 231 10.85 13.22 -8.42
C MET A 231 10.94 12.28 -7.21
N TYR A 232 9.86 11.55 -6.91
CA TYR A 232 9.86 10.56 -5.84
C TYR A 232 10.88 9.44 -6.10
N ASP A 233 10.91 8.89 -7.31
CA ASP A 233 11.86 7.84 -7.71
C ASP A 233 13.30 8.33 -7.57
N LEU A 234 13.61 9.55 -8.03
CA LEU A 234 14.93 10.15 -7.87
C LEU A 234 15.35 10.28 -6.40
N LEU A 235 14.45 10.80 -5.56
CA LEU A 235 14.68 10.96 -4.12
C LEU A 235 14.95 9.61 -3.45
N LEU A 236 14.10 8.63 -3.72
CA LEU A 236 14.20 7.32 -3.11
C LEU A 236 15.45 6.57 -3.57
N ARG A 237 15.81 6.67 -4.86
CA ARG A 237 17.05 6.11 -5.41
C ARG A 237 18.29 6.62 -4.67
N ARG A 238 18.36 7.93 -4.40
CA ARG A 238 19.47 8.53 -3.65
C ARG A 238 19.49 8.11 -2.17
N ASN A 239 18.33 7.75 -1.63
CA ASN A 239 18.16 7.35 -0.25
C ASN A 239 18.55 5.88 0.00
N LEU A 240 18.36 5.02 -0.99
CA LEU A 240 18.71 3.59 -0.93
C LEU A 240 20.23 3.39 -0.99
N LYS A 241 20.78 2.74 0.03
CA LYS A 241 22.22 2.49 0.19
C LYS A 241 22.47 1.02 0.49
N PRO A 242 23.60 0.43 0.05
CA PRO A 242 24.01 -0.90 0.50
C PRO A 242 24.02 -0.96 2.03
N ASN A 243 23.48 -2.02 2.62
CA ASN A 243 23.61 -2.27 4.04
C ASN A 243 25.10 -2.54 4.37
N PRO A 244 25.66 -1.93 5.43
CA PRO A 244 27.09 -2.04 5.74
C PRO A 244 27.53 -3.46 6.11
N ASP A 245 26.66 -4.24 6.73
CA ASP A 245 26.95 -5.62 7.16
C ASP A 245 26.54 -6.65 6.08
N MET A 246 25.58 -6.29 5.22
CA MET A 246 25.09 -7.11 4.11
C MET A 246 24.99 -6.28 2.81
N PRO A 247 26.08 -6.03 2.06
CA PRO A 247 26.10 -5.11 0.91
C PRO A 247 25.15 -5.44 -0.25
N ASP A 248 24.69 -6.70 -0.32
CA ASP A 248 23.68 -7.18 -1.26
C ASP A 248 22.24 -6.93 -0.78
N ALA A 249 22.06 -6.17 0.29
CA ALA A 249 20.77 -5.67 0.79
C ALA A 249 20.75 -4.14 0.82
N TYR A 250 19.55 -3.55 0.87
CA TYR A 250 19.37 -2.12 1.09
C TYR A 250 19.11 -1.74 2.55
N VAL A 251 19.61 -0.56 2.91
CA VAL A 251 19.21 0.27 4.05
C VAL A 251 18.88 1.67 3.54
N TRP A 252 17.98 2.38 4.23
CA TRP A 252 17.71 3.79 3.92
C TRP A 252 17.13 4.53 5.13
N ASN A 253 17.12 5.85 5.02
CA ASN A 253 16.56 6.74 6.03
C ASN A 253 15.06 6.98 5.80
N SER A 254 14.33 7.23 6.88
CA SER A 254 12.92 7.62 6.83
C SER A 254 12.70 9.03 6.27
N THR A 255 13.75 9.84 6.25
CA THR A 255 13.80 11.18 5.63
C THR A 255 14.73 11.18 4.42
N TRP A 256 14.64 12.23 3.59
CA TRP A 256 15.45 12.39 2.39
C TRP A 256 16.90 12.76 2.72
N ASP A 257 17.86 11.99 2.20
CA ASP A 257 19.29 12.29 2.32
C ASP A 257 19.72 13.46 1.45
N ASP A 258 19.14 13.58 0.25
CA ASP A 258 19.45 14.63 -0.72
C ASP A 258 18.20 15.03 -1.51
N VAL A 259 17.72 16.26 -1.28
CA VAL A 259 16.55 16.83 -1.99
C VAL A 259 16.91 17.70 -3.20
N SER A 260 18.19 17.77 -3.58
CA SER A 260 18.66 18.65 -4.66
C SER A 260 17.97 18.37 -6.01
N GLY A 261 17.51 19.44 -6.66
CA GLY A 261 16.79 19.34 -7.95
C GLY A 261 15.36 18.83 -7.82
N THR A 262 14.79 18.81 -6.62
CA THR A 262 13.41 18.36 -6.36
C THR A 262 12.62 19.42 -5.58
N GLN A 263 11.33 19.14 -5.35
CA GLN A 263 10.45 20.01 -4.56
C GLN A 263 10.19 19.46 -3.15
N ALA A 264 10.91 18.42 -2.74
CA ALA A 264 10.82 17.86 -1.40
C ALA A 264 11.46 18.79 -0.36
N GLN A 265 11.03 18.63 0.89
CA GLN A 265 11.61 19.36 2.02
C GLN A 265 12.67 18.49 2.70
N GLN A 266 13.81 19.08 3.04
CA GLN A 266 14.83 18.41 3.83
C GLN A 266 14.27 18.11 5.24
N GLY A 267 14.42 16.87 5.69
CA GLY A 267 14.04 16.47 7.05
C GLY A 267 15.01 17.03 8.09
N GLY A 268 14.50 17.39 9.28
CA GLY A 268 15.33 17.92 10.38
C GLY A 268 16.09 16.85 11.18
N THR A 269 15.65 15.59 11.14
CA THR A 269 16.34 14.46 11.76
C THR A 269 16.43 13.29 10.80
N THR A 270 17.61 12.68 10.76
CA THR A 270 17.86 11.45 10.02
C THR A 270 17.63 10.28 10.95
N ALA A 271 16.69 9.41 10.61
CA ALA A 271 16.42 8.17 11.32
C ALA A 271 16.25 7.06 10.31
N VAL A 272 16.80 5.87 10.58
CA VAL A 272 16.63 4.68 9.74
C VAL A 272 15.15 4.39 9.57
N GLN A 273 14.75 3.99 8.36
CA GLN A 273 13.37 3.64 8.07
C GLN A 273 12.92 2.47 8.96
N ASP A 274 11.77 2.63 9.62
CA ASP A 274 11.11 1.50 10.27
C ASP A 274 10.43 0.60 9.24
N VAL A 275 10.39 -0.69 9.53
CA VAL A 275 9.90 -1.72 8.61
C VAL A 275 8.40 -1.56 8.30
N ALA A 276 7.60 -1.10 9.26
CA ALA A 276 6.16 -0.92 9.09
C ALA A 276 5.87 0.12 8.01
N HIS A 277 6.37 1.35 8.17
CA HIS A 277 6.24 2.39 7.15
C HIS A 277 7.06 2.06 5.88
N GLY A 278 8.11 1.25 6.00
CA GLY A 278 8.83 0.67 4.87
C GLY A 278 7.91 -0.10 3.92
N ASN A 279 6.84 -0.74 4.41
CA ASN A 279 5.84 -1.37 3.52
C ASN A 279 5.27 -0.39 2.51
N HIS A 280 4.99 0.85 2.92
CA HIS A 280 4.34 1.81 2.03
C HIS A 280 5.28 2.21 0.88
N VAL A 281 6.59 2.21 1.14
CA VAL A 281 7.61 2.41 0.12
C VAL A 281 7.66 1.19 -0.79
N LEU A 282 7.70 -0.02 -0.22
CA LEU A 282 7.81 -1.27 -0.96
C LEU A 282 6.60 -1.55 -1.84
N VAL A 283 5.37 -1.26 -1.37
CA VAL A 283 4.16 -1.43 -2.18
C VAL A 283 4.18 -0.54 -3.42
N TYR A 284 4.74 0.68 -3.32
CA TYR A 284 4.94 1.53 -4.47
C TYR A 284 6.00 0.97 -5.44
N ILE A 285 7.20 0.61 -4.95
CA ILE A 285 8.27 0.07 -5.81
C ILE A 285 7.79 -1.18 -6.55
N THR A 286 7.29 -2.16 -5.81
CA THR A 286 6.87 -3.46 -6.37
C THR A 286 5.72 -3.30 -7.36
N THR A 287 4.71 -2.50 -7.00
CA THR A 287 3.53 -2.32 -7.85
C THR A 287 3.85 -1.48 -9.09
N SER A 288 4.46 -0.31 -8.94
CA SER A 288 4.80 0.54 -10.09
C SER A 288 5.72 -0.19 -11.08
N ARG A 289 6.71 -0.94 -10.58
CA ARG A 289 7.56 -1.78 -11.42
C ARG A 289 6.76 -2.84 -12.17
N LYS A 290 5.87 -3.59 -11.48
CA LYS A 290 5.04 -4.63 -12.13
C LYS A 290 4.25 -4.06 -13.32
N PHE A 291 3.81 -2.80 -13.20
CA PHE A 291 3.01 -2.10 -14.19
C PHE A 291 3.81 -1.11 -15.05
N GLY A 292 5.12 -1.34 -15.22
CA GLY A 292 5.91 -0.70 -16.27
C GLY A 292 6.76 0.50 -15.84
N ASN A 293 6.92 0.77 -14.55
CA ASN A 293 7.93 1.74 -14.09
C ASN A 293 9.34 1.15 -14.28
N THR A 294 10.08 1.69 -15.26
CA THR A 294 11.44 1.26 -15.59
C THR A 294 12.51 1.84 -14.67
N ASN A 295 12.15 2.73 -13.74
CA ASN A 295 13.09 3.30 -12.77
C ASN A 295 13.54 2.29 -11.70
N TRP A 296 12.97 1.08 -11.67
CA TRP A 296 13.33 -0.01 -10.76
C TRP A 296 13.81 -1.23 -11.56
N THR A 297 15.00 -1.75 -11.23
CA THR A 297 15.72 -2.82 -11.96
C THR A 297 15.75 -4.13 -11.18
N ASP A 298 16.01 -5.29 -11.81
CA ASP A 298 15.95 -6.60 -11.13
C ASP A 298 16.90 -6.64 -9.93
N ALA A 299 18.07 -6.04 -10.07
CA ALA A 299 19.05 -5.88 -8.99
C ALA A 299 18.47 -5.11 -7.78
N ASP A 300 17.58 -4.14 -8.00
CA ASP A 300 16.96 -3.42 -6.88
C ASP A 300 15.99 -4.31 -6.11
N ILE A 301 15.21 -5.11 -6.82
CA ILE A 301 14.24 -6.03 -6.23
C ILE A 301 14.96 -7.16 -5.49
N GLU A 302 16.06 -7.67 -6.04
CA GLU A 302 16.92 -8.62 -5.37
C GLU A 302 17.47 -8.04 -4.06
N LYS A 303 18.01 -6.82 -4.08
CA LYS A 303 18.52 -6.17 -2.86
C LYS A 303 17.44 -5.91 -1.81
N LEU A 304 16.23 -5.50 -2.23
CA LEU A 304 15.10 -5.36 -1.32
C LEU A 304 14.63 -6.71 -0.75
N SER A 305 14.69 -7.77 -1.56
CA SER A 305 14.38 -9.15 -1.13
C SER A 305 15.42 -9.68 -0.14
N ASN A 306 16.69 -9.36 -0.36
CA ASN A 306 17.77 -9.65 0.58
C ASN A 306 17.62 -8.83 1.88
N THR A 307 17.16 -7.58 1.82
CA THR A 307 16.83 -6.81 3.04
C THR A 307 15.85 -7.59 3.90
N VAL A 308 14.73 -8.07 3.32
CA VAL A 308 13.73 -8.80 4.12
C VAL A 308 14.24 -10.14 4.65
N ARG A 309 14.91 -10.94 3.82
CA ARG A 309 15.32 -12.31 4.17
C ARG A 309 16.58 -12.39 5.04
N LEU A 310 17.54 -11.51 4.81
CA LEU A 310 18.89 -11.62 5.36
C LEU A 310 19.20 -10.59 6.46
N VAL A 311 18.49 -9.45 6.47
CA VAL A 311 18.78 -8.35 7.39
C VAL A 311 17.71 -8.24 8.48
N ILE A 312 16.44 -8.08 8.09
CA ILE A 312 15.38 -7.80 9.08
C ILE A 312 14.72 -9.06 9.62
N PHE A 313 14.81 -10.21 8.97
CA PHE A 313 14.26 -11.46 9.51
C PHE A 313 15.16 -12.04 10.60
N ASP A 314 14.58 -12.33 11.77
CA ASP A 314 15.23 -13.00 12.90
C ASP A 314 14.79 -14.47 12.93
N PRO A 315 15.62 -15.42 12.44
CA PRO A 315 15.26 -16.83 12.37
C PRO A 315 15.16 -17.49 13.76
N VAL A 316 15.77 -16.91 14.80
CA VAL A 316 15.72 -17.44 16.16
C VAL A 316 14.39 -17.11 16.81
N LYS A 317 13.92 -15.87 16.65
CA LYS A 317 12.61 -15.44 17.16
C LYS A 317 11.46 -15.71 16.19
N PHE A 318 11.77 -16.14 14.97
CA PHE A 318 10.83 -16.26 13.85
C PHE A 318 9.95 -15.01 13.69
N SER A 319 10.59 -13.84 13.71
CA SER A 319 9.95 -12.53 13.64
C SER A 319 10.84 -11.52 12.92
N PHE A 320 10.36 -10.29 12.75
CA PHE A 320 11.10 -9.25 12.04
C PHE A 320 11.60 -8.15 12.98
N LYS A 321 12.80 -7.66 12.72
CA LYS A 321 13.38 -6.46 13.33
C LYS A 321 12.56 -5.22 12.93
N ASN A 322 12.67 -4.17 13.74
CA ASN A 322 11.82 -2.98 13.61
C ASN A 322 12.37 -1.96 12.60
N LEU A 323 13.68 -1.98 12.33
CA LEU A 323 14.36 -1.06 11.41
C LEU A 323 14.95 -1.82 10.22
N VAL A 324 14.99 -1.18 9.04
CA VAL A 324 15.44 -1.80 7.78
C VAL A 324 16.93 -2.14 7.73
N ASP A 325 17.70 -1.64 8.69
CA ASP A 325 19.10 -2.00 8.89
C ASP A 325 19.30 -3.27 9.73
N GLY A 326 18.21 -3.87 10.25
CA GLY A 326 18.25 -5.07 11.09
C GLY A 326 18.34 -4.76 12.59
N THR A 327 18.33 -3.49 12.99
CA THR A 327 18.35 -3.09 14.40
C THR A 327 16.94 -2.99 15.01
N SER A 328 16.90 -2.95 16.34
CA SER A 328 15.68 -2.69 17.11
C SER A 328 15.86 -1.37 17.87
N SER A 329 14.89 -0.46 17.76
CA SER A 329 14.86 0.78 18.55
C SER A 329 13.93 0.62 19.75
N THR A 330 14.38 1.07 20.93
CA THR A 330 13.63 1.01 22.20
C THR A 330 12.38 1.89 22.23
N GLY A 331 12.17 2.75 21.21
CA GLY A 331 10.99 3.61 21.07
C GLY A 331 9.98 3.18 20.00
N ILE A 332 10.22 2.04 19.34
CA ILE A 332 9.30 1.49 18.35
C ILE A 332 8.57 0.33 19.00
N GLU A 333 7.23 0.37 19.01
CA GLU A 333 6.39 -0.70 19.57
C GLU A 333 6.91 -2.08 19.14
N ASP A 334 7.03 -2.99 20.12
CA ASP A 334 7.38 -4.37 19.87
C ASP A 334 6.46 -4.91 18.77
N ARG A 335 7.04 -5.51 17.72
CA ARG A 335 6.37 -6.15 16.56
C ARG A 335 6.02 -5.27 15.36
N ARG A 336 6.38 -3.98 15.31
CA ARG A 336 6.20 -3.20 14.06
C ARG A 336 6.97 -3.77 12.87
N GLY A 337 8.08 -4.47 13.13
CA GLY A 337 8.77 -5.28 12.12
C GLY A 337 7.85 -6.26 11.39
N ASN A 338 6.85 -6.82 12.06
CA ASN A 338 5.99 -7.84 11.50
C ASN A 338 4.97 -7.30 10.49
N ALA A 339 4.79 -5.98 10.40
CA ALA A 339 4.09 -5.37 9.29
C ALA A 339 4.83 -5.74 8.00
N GLN A 340 4.32 -6.74 7.27
CA GLN A 340 4.96 -7.30 6.05
C GLN A 340 3.98 -7.48 4.90
N ALA A 341 2.69 -7.61 5.25
CA ALA A 341 1.65 -8.13 4.36
C ALA A 341 1.17 -7.14 3.28
N GLU A 342 1.69 -5.91 3.25
CA GLU A 342 1.30 -4.92 2.25
C GLU A 342 2.38 -4.72 1.19
N GLY A 343 3.59 -4.32 1.57
CA GLY A 343 4.65 -4.01 0.61
C GLY A 343 5.69 -5.10 0.46
N TRP A 344 6.25 -5.57 1.57
CA TRP A 344 7.37 -6.51 1.53
C TRP A 344 6.97 -7.85 0.90
N ILE A 345 5.77 -8.35 1.21
CA ILE A 345 5.25 -9.59 0.61
C ILE A 345 5.16 -9.53 -0.92
N LYS A 346 4.99 -8.34 -1.52
CA LYS A 346 4.89 -8.18 -2.98
C LYS A 346 6.25 -8.34 -3.69
N LEU A 347 7.36 -8.42 -2.97
CA LEU A 347 8.65 -8.86 -3.53
C LEU A 347 8.56 -10.29 -4.10
N SER A 348 7.67 -11.12 -3.53
CA SER A 348 7.37 -12.46 -4.05
C SER A 348 6.80 -12.48 -5.48
N TRP A 349 6.37 -11.34 -6.02
CA TRP A 349 5.93 -11.24 -7.42
C TRP A 349 7.09 -11.41 -8.42
N PHE A 350 8.32 -11.23 -7.96
CA PHE A 350 9.52 -11.16 -8.79
C PHE A 350 10.61 -12.13 -8.36
N ASP A 351 10.78 -12.35 -7.05
CA ASP A 351 11.83 -13.20 -6.49
C ASP A 351 11.26 -14.55 -6.01
N ASN A 352 11.84 -15.65 -6.49
CA ASN A 352 11.49 -17.00 -6.07
C ASN A 352 11.85 -17.27 -4.60
N GLU A 353 12.98 -16.78 -4.13
CA GLU A 353 13.42 -16.94 -2.74
C GLU A 353 12.52 -16.14 -1.79
N ALA A 354 12.09 -14.94 -2.20
CA ALA A 354 11.11 -14.16 -1.43
C ALA A 354 9.74 -14.87 -1.37
N TRP A 355 9.31 -15.48 -2.47
CA TRP A 355 8.10 -16.30 -2.49
C TRP A 355 8.20 -17.50 -1.54
N ASP A 356 9.25 -18.30 -1.66
CA ASP A 356 9.44 -19.48 -0.80
C ASP A 356 9.53 -19.07 0.67
N PHE A 357 10.19 -17.96 0.96
CA PHE A 357 10.25 -17.36 2.30
C PHE A 357 8.87 -17.01 2.86
N TYR A 358 8.01 -16.31 2.11
CA TYR A 358 6.69 -15.95 2.60
C TYR A 358 5.69 -17.12 2.61
N VAL A 359 5.82 -18.08 1.70
CA VAL A 359 5.09 -19.35 1.83
C VAL A 359 5.46 -20.00 3.15
N ASP A 360 6.74 -20.15 3.42
CA ASP A 360 7.21 -20.79 4.64
C ASP A 360 6.82 -20.03 5.92
N PHE A 361 6.99 -18.70 5.92
CA PHE A 361 6.62 -17.83 7.04
C PHE A 361 5.14 -17.97 7.41
N SER A 362 4.26 -18.15 6.43
CA SER A 362 2.82 -18.29 6.69
C SER A 362 2.42 -19.58 7.41
N PHE A 363 3.21 -20.65 7.27
CA PHE A 363 2.92 -21.96 7.86
C PHE A 363 3.70 -22.23 9.14
N ARG A 364 4.92 -21.70 9.25
CA ARG A 364 5.75 -21.84 10.45
C ARG A 364 5.62 -20.65 11.41
N GLY A 365 5.14 -19.52 10.91
CA GLY A 365 4.94 -18.31 11.72
C GLY A 365 3.92 -18.53 12.82
N ASP A 366 4.20 -17.92 13.97
CA ASP A 366 3.18 -17.79 15.00
C ASP A 366 1.97 -17.07 14.40
N LYS A 367 0.79 -17.69 14.43
CA LYS A 367 -0.45 -17.08 13.94
C LYS A 367 -0.72 -15.75 14.63
N ALA A 368 -0.23 -15.53 15.85
CA ALA A 368 -0.29 -14.26 16.55
C ALA A 368 0.45 -13.13 15.84
N ILE A 369 1.42 -13.44 14.97
CA ILE A 369 2.15 -12.48 14.14
C ILE A 369 1.32 -12.02 12.95
N LEU A 370 0.41 -12.85 12.44
CA LEU A 370 -0.49 -12.51 11.33
C LEU A 370 -1.76 -11.78 11.78
N VAL A 371 -2.05 -11.74 13.08
CA VAL A 371 -3.23 -11.06 13.65
C VAL A 371 -3.23 -9.58 13.23
N GLY A 372 -4.27 -9.18 12.48
CA GLY A 372 -4.41 -7.81 11.94
C GLY A 372 -3.81 -7.62 10.54
N MET A 373 -3.20 -8.66 9.97
CA MET A 373 -2.64 -8.67 8.62
C MET A 373 -3.14 -9.82 7.74
N ASP A 374 -3.87 -10.76 8.32
CA ASP A 374 -4.42 -11.97 7.67
C ASP A 374 -4.94 -11.71 6.24
N LEU A 375 -5.88 -10.77 6.08
CA LEU A 375 -6.51 -10.49 4.78
C LEU A 375 -5.51 -10.02 3.74
N ARG A 376 -4.61 -9.10 4.12
CA ARG A 376 -3.51 -8.61 3.26
C ARG A 376 -2.55 -9.73 2.90
N TYR A 377 -2.25 -10.60 3.86
CA TYR A 377 -1.32 -11.70 3.63
C TYR A 377 -1.89 -12.71 2.63
N TYR A 378 -3.09 -13.24 2.90
CA TYR A 378 -3.70 -14.26 2.06
C TYR A 378 -3.98 -13.77 0.65
N SER A 379 -4.52 -12.56 0.51
CA SER A 379 -4.80 -11.97 -0.80
C SER A 379 -3.53 -11.72 -1.62
N ASN A 380 -2.46 -11.21 -1.01
CA ASN A 380 -1.19 -11.00 -1.72
C ASN A 380 -0.50 -12.33 -2.11
N MET A 381 -0.57 -13.36 -1.26
CA MET A 381 -0.06 -14.70 -1.62
C MET A 381 -0.85 -15.33 -2.76
N LEU A 382 -2.18 -15.18 -2.75
CA LEU A 382 -3.01 -15.62 -3.87
C LEU A 382 -2.61 -14.88 -5.15
N TYR A 383 -2.49 -13.56 -5.09
CA TYR A 383 -2.19 -12.77 -6.29
C TYR A 383 -0.79 -13.03 -6.83
N ALA A 384 0.21 -13.16 -5.96
CA ALA A 384 1.54 -13.59 -6.33
C ALA A 384 1.52 -14.96 -7.06
N SER A 385 0.69 -15.90 -6.61
CA SER A 385 0.56 -17.21 -7.27
C SER A 385 -0.02 -17.15 -8.68
N VAL A 386 -0.85 -16.14 -8.97
CA VAL A 386 -1.43 -15.90 -10.31
C VAL A 386 -0.41 -15.20 -11.21
N LEU A 387 0.31 -14.20 -10.68
CA LEU A 387 1.28 -13.42 -11.46
C LEU A 387 2.52 -14.20 -11.89
N ARG A 388 2.77 -15.37 -11.28
CA ARG A 388 3.93 -16.24 -11.52
C ARG A 388 3.62 -17.44 -12.43
N GLN A 389 2.36 -17.65 -12.80
CA GLN A 389 1.94 -18.58 -13.84
C GLN A 389 2.13 -17.92 -15.21
#